data_AF-A0A7J9V7D4-F1
#
_entry.id   AF-A0A7J9V7D4-F1
#
_cell.length_a   1.000
_cell.length_b   1.000
_cell.length_c   1.000
_cell.angle_alpha   90.00
_cell.angle_beta   90.00
_cell.angle_gamma   90.00
#
_symmetry.space_group_name_H-M   'P 1'
#
loop_
_entity.id
_entity.type
_entity.pdbx_description
1 polymer ?
#
loop_
_entity_poly.entity_id
_entity_poly.type
_entity_poly.pdbx_seq_one_letter_code
_entity_poly.pdbx_strand_id
1 'polypeptide(L)'
;MTAVPDVDGAKRRNGSSLDSTARMLRAKWRSASLAAGWRFPSDWGLPEVDTVCAALTAGGPNEAVVSGLGRARAASGAGLDETLTDLAALHAVVADGDRHGGFVVPDIDATPSRLVRVTALAWADVALDRYAHTEVTEPLTGLPSASYLRTRLAEVYRGAARAGRTATDDALLLTVSFDLAGMASWPRLAAMILAADALRSVFDGPETTAALGPSVLAVLAVRDADIAAQAVALRREITERMHADPQLDDVSSPAISFVRLHPTYEESCALLRRIGRR
;
A
#
# COMPACT_ATOMS: atom_id res chain seq x y z
N MET A 1 19.45 50.04 37.22
CA MET A 1 19.81 48.60 37.24
C MET A 1 18.51 47.83 37.08
N THR A 2 18.10 47.62 35.84
CA THR A 2 16.79 47.02 35.50
C THR A 2 17.05 45.56 35.17
N ALA A 3 16.51 44.65 35.99
CA ALA A 3 16.72 43.22 35.84
C ALA A 3 16.13 42.73 34.50
N VAL A 4 16.97 42.08 33.69
CA VAL A 4 16.55 41.36 32.50
C VAL A 4 15.76 40.12 32.96
N PRO A 5 14.50 39.94 32.53
CA PRO A 5 13.73 38.78 32.93
C PRO A 5 14.32 37.50 32.32
N ASP A 6 14.39 36.44 33.13
CA ASP A 6 14.86 35.09 32.75
C ASP A 6 13.83 34.41 31.83
N VAL A 7 13.95 34.66 30.52
CA VAL A 7 13.09 34.09 29.48
C VAL A 7 13.41 32.62 29.20
N ASP A 8 14.66 32.19 29.44
CA ASP A 8 15.13 30.84 29.15
C ASP A 8 14.71 29.82 30.21
N GLY A 9 14.66 30.22 31.49
CA GLY A 9 14.12 29.40 32.57
C GLY A 9 12.64 29.09 32.42
N ALA A 10 11.85 30.07 31.96
CA ALA A 10 10.41 29.89 31.72
C ALA A 10 10.13 28.92 30.56
N LYS A 11 10.90 29.01 29.46
CA LYS A 11 10.73 28.15 28.27
C LYS A 11 11.11 26.69 28.55
N ARG A 12 12.17 26.45 29.34
CA ARG A 12 12.58 25.11 29.78
C ARG A 12 11.58 24.47 30.75
N ARG A 13 11.04 25.23 31.70
CA ARG A 13 10.00 24.75 32.63
C ARG A 13 8.71 24.40 31.91
N ASN A 14 8.31 25.19 30.90
CA ASN A 14 7.13 24.92 30.10
C ASN A 14 7.29 23.64 29.25
N GLY A 15 8.46 23.45 28.63
CA GLY A 15 8.77 22.22 27.88
C GLY A 15 8.75 20.95 28.74
N SER A 16 9.31 21.00 29.95
CA SER A 16 9.28 19.87 30.89
C SER A 16 7.87 19.55 31.40
N SER A 17 7.00 20.57 31.54
CA SER A 17 5.62 20.39 31.96
C SER A 17 4.78 19.73 30.87
N LEU A 18 4.91 20.18 29.62
CA LEU A 18 4.20 19.60 28.47
C LEU A 18 4.58 18.14 28.25
N ASP A 19 5.87 17.80 28.38
CA ASP A 19 6.35 16.42 28.28
C ASP A 19 5.75 15.50 29.38
N SER A 20 5.65 16.01 30.62
CA SER A 20 5.01 15.28 31.71
C SER A 20 3.52 15.04 31.45
N THR A 21 2.80 16.06 30.94
CA THR A 21 1.38 15.94 30.60
C THR A 21 1.16 14.96 29.46
N ALA A 22 2.01 14.99 28.43
CA ALA A 22 1.91 14.06 27.29
C ALA A 22 2.15 12.61 27.74
N ARG A 23 3.14 12.37 28.61
CA ARG A 23 3.38 11.04 29.20
C ARG A 23 2.20 10.54 30.05
N MET A 24 1.60 11.41 30.84
CA MET A 24 0.41 11.06 31.64
C MET A 24 -0.78 10.74 30.76
N LEU A 25 -1.04 11.52 29.71
CA LEU A 25 -2.08 11.27 28.73
C LEU A 25 -1.87 9.92 28.02
N ARG A 26 -0.64 9.63 27.57
CA ARG A 26 -0.29 8.34 26.97
C ARG A 26 -0.59 7.17 27.91
N ALA A 27 -0.25 7.28 29.20
CA ALA A 27 -0.50 6.23 30.18
C ALA A 27 -2.00 6.00 30.44
N LYS A 28 -2.78 7.08 30.55
CA LYS A 28 -4.25 7.01 30.69
C LYS A 28 -4.89 6.39 29.45
N TRP A 29 -4.52 6.88 28.26
CA TRP A 29 -5.02 6.35 26.99
C TRP A 29 -4.69 4.87 26.83
N ARG A 30 -3.44 4.47 27.06
CA ARG A 30 -3.04 3.05 27.01
C ARG A 30 -3.91 2.20 27.92
N SER A 31 -4.09 2.63 29.17
CA SER A 31 -4.87 1.87 30.14
C SER A 31 -6.33 1.71 29.69
N ALA A 32 -6.94 2.77 29.15
CA ALA A 32 -8.29 2.74 28.62
C ALA A 32 -8.42 1.84 27.38
N SER A 33 -7.49 1.92 26.42
CA SER A 33 -7.51 1.09 25.22
C SER A 33 -7.33 -0.40 25.53
N LEU A 34 -6.43 -0.74 26.47
CA LEU A 34 -6.26 -2.12 26.92
C LEU A 34 -7.52 -2.65 27.63
N ALA A 35 -8.15 -1.82 28.48
CA ALA A 35 -9.40 -2.17 29.15
C ALA A 35 -10.57 -2.35 28.15
N ALA A 36 -10.53 -1.63 27.04
CA ALA A 36 -11.51 -1.68 25.97
C ALA A 36 -11.32 -2.85 24.99
N GLY A 37 -10.31 -3.71 25.23
CA GLY A 37 -10.12 -4.92 24.44
C GLY A 37 -9.06 -4.83 23.34
N TRP A 38 -8.15 -3.86 23.40
CA TRP A 38 -6.97 -3.86 22.51
C TRP A 38 -6.24 -5.21 22.57
N ARG A 39 -6.07 -5.85 21.42
CA ARG A 39 -5.83 -7.30 21.33
C ARG A 39 -4.45 -7.72 21.81
N PHE A 40 -3.42 -6.90 21.55
CA PHE A 40 -2.03 -7.23 21.89
C PHE A 40 -1.35 -6.05 22.59
N PRO A 41 -1.14 -6.09 23.92
CA PRO A 41 -0.61 -4.93 24.64
C PRO A 41 0.76 -4.42 24.15
N SER A 42 1.58 -5.28 23.55
CA SER A 42 2.91 -4.95 23.05
C SER A 42 2.91 -4.10 21.78
N ASP A 43 1.88 -4.19 20.93
CA ASP A 43 1.85 -3.47 19.64
C ASP A 43 1.12 -2.12 19.70
N TRP A 44 0.48 -1.82 20.83
CA TRP A 44 -0.24 -0.56 21.00
C TRP A 44 0.66 0.68 20.88
N GLY A 45 1.91 0.58 21.34
CA GLY A 45 2.82 1.72 21.49
C GLY A 45 3.54 2.12 20.19
N LEU A 46 2.83 2.80 19.29
CA LEU A 46 3.41 3.34 18.05
C LEU A 46 3.91 4.79 18.23
N PRO A 47 4.86 5.29 17.40
CA PRO A 47 5.31 6.69 17.45
C PRO A 47 4.18 7.72 17.24
N GLU A 48 3.16 7.36 16.47
CA GLU A 48 2.00 8.21 16.20
C GLU A 48 1.17 8.44 17.46
N VAL A 49 1.20 7.52 18.42
CA VAL A 49 0.58 7.71 19.75
C VAL A 49 1.23 8.89 20.47
N ASP A 50 2.57 8.96 20.45
CA ASP A 50 3.30 10.09 21.07
C ASP A 50 3.01 11.40 20.36
N THR A 51 2.90 11.35 19.02
CA THR A 51 2.54 12.51 18.20
C THR A 51 1.15 13.04 18.54
N VAL A 52 0.19 12.14 18.76
CA VAL A 52 -1.17 12.48 19.17
C VAL A 52 -1.18 13.10 20.57
N CYS A 53 -0.49 12.49 21.54
CA CYS A 53 -0.38 13.03 22.89
C CYS A 53 0.25 14.43 22.91
N ALA A 54 1.33 14.63 22.16
CA ALA A 54 1.99 15.92 22.04
C ALA A 54 1.04 16.99 21.44
N ALA A 55 0.33 16.66 20.35
CA ALA A 55 -0.60 17.59 19.71
C ALA A 55 -1.77 17.98 20.64
N LEU A 56 -2.33 17.01 21.38
CA LEU A 56 -3.39 17.26 22.36
C LEU A 56 -2.92 18.20 23.48
N THR A 57 -1.70 18.04 23.98
CA THR A 57 -1.15 18.95 25.01
C THR A 57 -0.82 20.35 24.48
N ALA A 58 -0.65 20.51 23.17
CA ALA A 58 -0.28 21.77 22.52
C ALA A 58 -1.49 22.60 22.01
N GLY A 59 -2.73 22.19 22.31
CA GLY A 59 -3.94 22.92 21.88
C GLY A 59 -4.89 22.12 20.99
N GLY A 60 -4.66 20.82 20.82
CA GLY A 60 -5.58 19.89 20.16
C GLY A 60 -4.98 19.22 18.93
N PRO A 61 -5.45 18.00 18.59
CA PRO A 61 -4.94 17.27 17.45
C PRO A 61 -5.55 17.86 16.17
N ASN A 62 -4.72 18.07 15.17
CA ASN A 62 -5.21 18.35 13.82
C ASN A 62 -5.56 17.04 13.10
N GLU A 63 -6.28 17.14 11.98
CA GLU A 63 -6.67 15.97 11.18
C GLU A 63 -5.48 15.17 10.64
N ALA A 64 -4.34 15.84 10.40
CA ALA A 64 -3.13 15.17 9.91
C ALA A 64 -2.56 14.19 10.96
N VAL A 65 -2.59 14.56 12.24
CA VAL A 65 -2.13 13.71 13.35
C VAL A 65 -3.05 12.50 13.52
N VAL A 66 -4.37 12.70 13.51
CA VAL A 66 -5.34 11.63 13.68
C VAL A 66 -5.37 10.68 12.48
N SER A 67 -5.25 11.20 11.26
CA SER A 67 -5.08 10.37 10.06
C SER A 67 -3.76 9.59 10.07
N GLY A 68 -2.69 10.19 10.60
CA GLY A 68 -1.40 9.51 10.82
C GLY A 68 -1.55 8.28 11.72
N LEU A 69 -2.26 8.43 12.84
CA LEU A 69 -2.59 7.32 13.74
C LEU A 69 -3.38 6.22 13.00
N GLY A 70 -4.43 6.58 12.26
CA GLY A 70 -5.23 5.61 11.49
C GLY A 70 -4.39 4.79 10.50
N ARG A 71 -3.48 5.45 9.75
CA ARG A 71 -2.53 4.77 8.86
C ARG A 71 -1.59 3.83 9.61
N ALA A 72 -1.04 4.29 10.73
CA ALA A 72 -0.11 3.50 11.53
C ALA A 72 -0.77 2.24 12.11
N ARG A 73 -2.03 2.36 12.58
CA ARG A 73 -2.82 1.22 13.05
C ARG A 73 -3.10 0.20 11.93
N ALA A 74 -3.48 0.65 10.74
CA ALA A 74 -3.64 -0.22 9.58
C ALA A 74 -2.33 -0.93 9.18
N ALA A 75 -1.21 -0.19 9.18
CA ALA A 75 0.10 -0.71 8.85
C ALA A 75 0.57 -1.78 9.86
N SER A 76 0.27 -1.61 11.16
CA SER A 76 0.57 -2.59 12.19
C SER A 76 -0.39 -3.79 12.20
N GLY A 77 -1.46 -3.75 11.38
CA GLY A 77 -2.43 -4.84 11.25
C GLY A 77 -3.59 -4.80 12.24
N ALA A 78 -3.78 -3.70 12.97
CA ALA A 78 -4.96 -3.52 13.82
C ALA A 78 -6.23 -3.37 12.97
N GLY A 79 -7.32 -3.99 13.42
CA GLY A 79 -8.61 -3.91 12.73
C GLY A 79 -9.21 -2.51 12.78
N LEU A 80 -10.18 -2.21 11.90
CA LEU A 80 -10.87 -0.92 11.91
C LEU A 80 -11.66 -0.72 13.22
N ASP A 81 -12.40 -1.75 13.66
CA ASP A 81 -13.18 -1.71 14.90
C ASP A 81 -12.30 -1.46 16.14
N GLU A 82 -11.18 -2.19 16.24
CA GLU A 82 -10.15 -2.01 17.27
C GLU A 82 -9.53 -0.59 17.23
N THR A 83 -9.27 -0.07 16.03
CA THR A 83 -8.74 1.30 15.83
C THR A 83 -9.75 2.36 16.26
N LEU A 84 -11.03 2.21 15.94
CA LEU A 84 -12.07 3.15 16.33
C LEU A 84 -12.37 3.08 17.83
N THR A 85 -12.25 1.89 18.44
CA THR A 85 -12.35 1.71 19.89
C THR A 85 -11.19 2.38 20.62
N ASP A 86 -9.97 2.26 20.10
CA ASP A 86 -8.78 2.97 20.62
C ASP A 86 -8.92 4.50 20.50
N LEU A 87 -9.50 4.99 19.40
CA LEU A 87 -9.83 6.40 19.23
C LEU A 87 -10.91 6.87 20.21
N ALA A 88 -11.94 6.04 20.44
CA ALA A 88 -12.99 6.34 21.43
C ALA A 88 -12.42 6.36 22.86
N ALA A 89 -11.46 5.48 23.16
CA ALA A 89 -10.75 5.48 24.45
C ALA A 89 -9.95 6.77 24.65
N LEU A 90 -9.26 7.25 23.60
CA LEU A 90 -8.59 8.56 23.62
C LEU A 90 -9.59 9.69 23.86
N HIS A 91 -10.69 9.71 23.10
CA HIS A 91 -11.70 10.76 23.21
C HIS A 91 -12.28 10.81 24.63
N ALA A 92 -12.61 9.65 25.19
CA ALA A 92 -13.16 9.55 26.53
C ALA A 92 -12.14 9.97 27.61
N VAL A 93 -10.85 9.61 27.47
CA VAL A 93 -9.78 10.08 28.37
C VAL A 93 -9.61 11.62 28.31
N VAL A 94 -9.72 12.22 27.12
CA VAL A 94 -9.63 13.67 26.94
C VAL A 94 -10.87 14.37 27.50
N ALA A 95 -12.06 13.80 27.32
CA ALA A 95 -13.33 14.35 27.80
C ALA A 95 -13.48 14.24 29.33
N ASP A 96 -12.92 13.18 29.95
CA ASP A 96 -13.04 12.94 31.40
C ASP A 96 -12.02 13.75 32.25
N GLY A 97 -10.91 14.21 31.66
CA GLY A 97 -9.98 15.15 32.31
C GLY A 97 -9.35 14.62 33.62
N ASP A 98 -9.39 15.45 34.68
CA ASP A 98 -8.87 15.16 36.03
C ASP A 98 -9.96 14.64 37.00
N ARG A 99 -11.10 14.17 36.50
CA ARG A 99 -12.12 13.53 37.33
C ARG A 99 -11.53 12.23 37.89
N HIS A 100 -11.37 12.19 39.21
CA HIS A 100 -10.68 11.11 39.90
C HIS A 100 -11.52 9.83 39.83
N GLY A 101 -11.03 8.82 39.08
CA GLY A 101 -11.29 7.41 39.36
C GLY A 101 -12.51 6.75 38.69
N GLY A 102 -13.07 7.31 37.62
CA GLY A 102 -14.09 6.62 36.83
C GLY A 102 -13.49 5.58 35.88
N PHE A 103 -14.14 4.43 35.73
CA PHE A 103 -13.89 3.55 34.58
C PHE A 103 -14.32 4.30 33.31
N VAL A 104 -13.36 4.65 32.47
CA VAL A 104 -13.61 5.24 31.15
C VAL A 104 -14.11 4.12 30.25
N VAL A 105 -15.39 4.16 29.86
CA VAL A 105 -15.97 3.24 28.88
C VAL A 105 -15.93 3.93 27.52
N PRO A 106 -15.13 3.45 26.55
CA PRO A 106 -15.11 4.02 25.22
C PRO A 106 -16.45 3.84 24.54
N ASP A 107 -16.92 4.92 23.92
CA ASP A 107 -18.13 4.94 23.11
C ASP A 107 -17.79 5.55 21.75
N ILE A 108 -17.86 4.73 20.71
CA ILE A 108 -17.58 5.15 19.32
C ILE A 108 -18.63 6.17 18.86
N ASP A 109 -19.89 6.00 19.25
CA ASP A 109 -20.99 6.88 18.84
C ASP A 109 -20.93 8.24 19.54
N ALA A 110 -20.33 8.31 20.74
CA ALA A 110 -20.02 9.56 21.43
C ALA A 110 -18.76 10.26 20.89
N THR A 111 -17.96 9.59 20.05
CA THR A 111 -16.75 10.18 19.45
C THR A 111 -17.13 11.15 18.33
N PRO A 112 -16.50 12.34 18.24
CA PRO A 112 -16.80 13.29 17.18
C PRO A 112 -16.70 12.65 15.80
N SER A 113 -17.81 12.65 15.06
CA SER A 113 -17.94 11.97 13.77
C SER A 113 -16.85 12.36 12.76
N ARG A 114 -16.34 13.59 12.86
CA ARG A 114 -15.19 14.07 12.07
C ARG A 114 -13.91 13.27 12.34
N LEU A 115 -13.60 12.97 13.59
CA LEU A 115 -12.42 12.17 13.97
C LEU A 115 -12.56 10.72 13.53
N VAL A 116 -13.75 10.14 13.71
CA VAL A 116 -14.08 8.79 13.23
C VAL A 116 -13.87 8.72 11.71
N ARG A 117 -14.44 9.67 10.96
CA ARG A 117 -14.33 9.72 9.50
C ARG A 117 -12.87 9.84 9.03
N VAL A 118 -12.10 10.77 9.58
CA VAL A 118 -10.70 11.00 9.18
C VAL A 118 -9.84 9.75 9.47
N THR A 119 -10.05 9.13 10.63
CA THR A 119 -9.33 7.91 11.01
C THR A 119 -9.69 6.74 10.11
N ALA A 120 -10.98 6.51 9.88
CA ALA A 120 -11.47 5.39 9.09
C ALA A 120 -11.01 5.46 7.62
N LEU A 121 -11.05 6.65 7.01
CA LEU A 121 -10.55 6.84 5.65
C LEU A 121 -9.04 6.58 5.57
N ALA A 122 -8.26 7.15 6.49
CA ALA A 122 -6.82 6.98 6.51
C ALA A 122 -6.39 5.52 6.81
N TRP A 123 -7.14 4.82 7.65
CA TRP A 123 -6.96 3.37 7.88
C TRP A 123 -7.27 2.58 6.61
N ALA A 124 -8.38 2.90 5.93
CA ALA A 124 -8.81 2.20 4.72
C ALA A 124 -7.80 2.36 3.58
N ASP A 125 -7.21 3.54 3.40
CA ASP A 125 -6.17 3.79 2.38
C ASP A 125 -5.01 2.79 2.50
N VAL A 126 -4.53 2.53 3.71
CA VAL A 126 -3.42 1.59 3.96
C VAL A 126 -3.88 0.14 3.93
N ALA A 127 -5.06 -0.17 4.48
CA ALA A 127 -5.59 -1.52 4.48
C ALA A 127 -5.87 -2.03 3.06
N LEU A 128 -6.48 -1.18 2.20
CA LEU A 128 -6.76 -1.50 0.81
C LEU A 128 -5.49 -1.62 -0.03
N ASP A 129 -4.48 -0.77 0.23
CA ASP A 129 -3.17 -0.91 -0.40
C ASP A 129 -2.56 -2.29 -0.09
N ARG A 130 -2.66 -2.77 1.17
CA ARG A 130 -2.18 -4.12 1.52
C ARG A 130 -2.92 -5.25 0.81
N TYR A 131 -4.24 -5.15 0.63
CA TYR A 131 -5.01 -6.16 -0.10
C TYR A 131 -4.67 -6.18 -1.58
N ALA A 132 -4.58 -5.01 -2.22
CA ALA A 132 -4.14 -4.88 -3.62
C ALA A 132 -2.74 -5.49 -3.85
N HIS A 133 -1.89 -5.51 -2.82
CA HIS A 133 -0.56 -6.10 -2.87
C HIS A 133 -0.49 -7.57 -2.41
N THR A 134 -1.56 -8.17 -1.85
CA THR A 134 -1.54 -9.55 -1.33
C THR A 134 -2.25 -10.54 -2.25
N GLU A 135 -3.18 -10.08 -3.09
CA GLU A 135 -3.81 -10.95 -4.07
C GLU A 135 -2.76 -11.50 -5.04
N VAL A 136 -2.69 -12.83 -5.13
CA VAL A 136 -1.79 -13.53 -6.05
C VAL A 136 -2.31 -13.47 -7.48
N THR A 137 -3.59 -13.16 -7.64
CA THR A 137 -4.31 -13.09 -8.91
C THR A 137 -4.94 -11.71 -9.05
N GLU A 138 -4.81 -11.10 -10.22
CA GLU A 138 -5.48 -9.86 -10.58
C GLU A 138 -6.94 -10.18 -11.01
N PRO A 139 -7.96 -9.58 -10.38
CA PRO A 139 -9.35 -10.01 -10.51
C PRO A 139 -9.96 -9.77 -11.89
N LEU A 140 -9.51 -8.77 -12.65
CA LEU A 140 -10.06 -8.48 -13.98
C LEU A 140 -9.64 -9.53 -15.01
N THR A 141 -8.36 -9.86 -15.04
CA THR A 141 -7.73 -10.68 -16.09
C THR A 141 -7.57 -12.15 -15.69
N GLY A 142 -7.61 -12.42 -14.37
CA GLY A 142 -7.27 -13.72 -13.81
C GLY A 142 -5.78 -14.08 -13.94
N LEU A 143 -4.93 -13.15 -14.38
CA LEU A 143 -3.49 -13.35 -14.41
C LEU A 143 -2.90 -13.24 -13.00
N PRO A 144 -1.73 -13.83 -12.74
CA PRO A 144 -0.98 -13.52 -11.53
C PRO A 144 -0.72 -12.02 -11.36
N SER A 145 -0.66 -11.55 -10.12
CA SER A 145 -0.44 -10.13 -9.81
C SER A 145 1.04 -9.74 -9.90
N ALA A 146 1.30 -8.42 -9.87
CA ALA A 146 2.65 -7.88 -9.74
C ALA A 146 3.38 -8.41 -8.49
N SER A 147 2.65 -8.71 -7.40
CA SER A 147 3.23 -9.31 -6.19
C SER A 147 3.72 -10.72 -6.45
N TYR A 148 2.94 -11.54 -7.15
CA TYR A 148 3.38 -12.88 -7.53
C TYR A 148 4.59 -12.85 -8.46
N LEU A 149 4.61 -11.93 -9.43
CA LEU A 149 5.76 -11.76 -10.31
C LEU A 149 7.04 -11.42 -9.53
N ARG A 150 6.96 -10.59 -8.49
CA ARG A 150 8.10 -10.30 -7.60
C ARG A 150 8.61 -11.56 -6.88
N THR A 151 7.72 -12.43 -6.42
CA THR A 151 8.09 -13.72 -5.83
C THR A 151 8.86 -14.59 -6.82
N ARG A 152 8.33 -14.75 -8.04
CA ARG A 152 8.99 -15.52 -9.11
C ARG A 152 10.33 -14.92 -9.52
N LEU A 153 10.40 -13.59 -9.58
CA LEU A 153 11.64 -12.88 -9.85
C LEU A 153 12.70 -13.16 -8.76
N ALA A 154 12.33 -13.13 -7.48
CA ALA A 154 13.24 -13.46 -6.38
C ALA A 154 13.79 -14.90 -6.47
N GLU A 155 13.01 -15.84 -7.01
CA GLU A 155 13.45 -17.21 -7.29
C GLU A 155 14.45 -17.25 -8.44
N VAL A 156 14.22 -16.51 -9.52
CA VAL A 156 15.18 -16.39 -10.64
C VAL A 156 16.52 -15.83 -10.17
N TYR A 157 16.53 -14.75 -9.38
CA TYR A 157 17.76 -14.17 -8.83
C TYR A 157 18.52 -15.16 -7.93
N ARG A 158 17.82 -15.84 -7.02
CA ARG A 158 18.43 -16.86 -6.15
C ARG A 158 18.95 -18.06 -6.95
N GLY A 159 18.21 -18.50 -7.97
CA GLY A 159 18.60 -19.58 -8.87
C GLY A 159 19.88 -19.25 -9.64
N ALA A 160 19.95 -18.05 -10.24
CA ALA A 160 21.13 -17.57 -10.95
C ALA A 160 22.35 -17.49 -10.04
N ALA A 161 22.20 -16.88 -8.85
CA ALA A 161 23.27 -16.78 -7.87
C ALA A 161 23.82 -18.16 -7.45
N ARG A 162 22.93 -19.14 -7.22
CA ARG A 162 23.31 -20.53 -6.90
C ARG A 162 24.08 -21.20 -8.04
N ALA A 163 23.77 -20.86 -9.28
CA ALA A 163 24.46 -21.36 -10.48
C ALA A 163 25.74 -20.58 -10.81
N GLY A 164 26.11 -19.55 -10.04
CA GLY A 164 27.26 -18.68 -10.33
C GLY A 164 27.05 -17.79 -11.56
N ARG A 165 25.80 -17.51 -11.94
CA ARG A 165 25.42 -16.64 -13.07
C ARG A 165 24.64 -15.42 -12.60
N THR A 166 24.37 -14.49 -13.50
CA THR A 166 23.49 -13.35 -13.22
C THR A 166 22.10 -13.58 -13.81
N ALA A 167 21.06 -13.10 -13.12
CA ALA A 167 19.69 -13.20 -13.61
C ALA A 167 19.48 -12.46 -14.94
N THR A 168 20.31 -11.44 -15.22
CA THR A 168 20.25 -10.66 -16.46
C THR A 168 20.67 -11.44 -17.70
N ASP A 169 21.52 -12.47 -17.52
CA ASP A 169 21.98 -13.34 -18.60
C ASP A 169 20.90 -14.34 -18.99
N ASP A 170 20.22 -14.92 -17.99
CA ASP A 170 19.32 -16.06 -18.17
C ASP A 170 17.86 -15.67 -18.35
N ALA A 171 17.45 -14.47 -17.94
CA ALA A 171 16.04 -14.06 -17.93
C ALA A 171 15.83 -12.66 -18.51
N LEU A 172 14.61 -12.43 -18.98
CA LEU A 172 14.16 -11.14 -19.48
C LEU A 172 12.69 -10.91 -19.13
N LEU A 173 12.28 -9.65 -19.18
CA LEU A 173 10.91 -9.25 -18.99
C LEU A 173 10.35 -8.75 -20.32
N LEU A 174 9.33 -9.39 -20.85
CA LEU A 174 8.51 -8.84 -21.92
C LEU A 174 7.35 -8.06 -21.28
N THR A 175 7.04 -6.89 -21.81
CA THR A 175 5.93 -6.05 -21.34
C THR A 175 5.01 -5.73 -22.50
N VAL A 176 3.71 -5.73 -22.22
CA VAL A 176 2.65 -5.35 -23.15
C VAL A 176 1.91 -4.20 -22.51
N SER A 177 1.96 -3.02 -23.13
CA SER A 177 1.26 -1.83 -22.63
C SER A 177 0.29 -1.29 -23.67
N PHE A 178 -0.84 -0.79 -23.20
CA PHE A 178 -1.89 -0.20 -24.02
C PHE A 178 -2.06 1.28 -23.70
N ASP A 179 -2.27 2.10 -24.74
CA ASP A 179 -2.80 3.43 -24.55
C ASP A 179 -4.32 3.35 -24.52
N LEU A 180 -4.87 3.37 -23.30
CA LEU A 180 -6.32 3.30 -23.03
C LEU A 180 -6.84 4.65 -22.52
N ALA A 181 -6.06 5.72 -22.70
CA ALA A 181 -6.47 7.07 -22.35
C ALA A 181 -7.64 7.49 -23.23
N GLY A 182 -8.68 8.08 -22.63
CA GLY A 182 -9.87 8.54 -23.37
C GLY A 182 -10.90 7.46 -23.71
N MET A 183 -10.61 6.17 -23.51
CA MET A 183 -11.61 5.12 -23.72
C MET A 183 -12.68 5.07 -22.61
N ALA A 184 -13.89 4.65 -23.00
CA ALA A 184 -14.94 4.30 -22.04
C ALA A 184 -14.52 3.13 -21.14
N SER A 185 -15.14 3.02 -19.97
CA SER A 185 -14.77 2.06 -18.93
C SER A 185 -14.84 0.60 -19.41
N TRP A 186 -15.88 0.23 -20.15
CA TRP A 186 -16.08 -1.16 -20.58
C TRP A 186 -15.08 -1.63 -21.66
N PRO A 187 -14.88 -0.93 -22.80
CA PRO A 187 -13.86 -1.27 -23.79
C PRO A 187 -12.46 -1.44 -23.20
N ARG A 188 -12.08 -0.58 -22.23
CA ARG A 188 -10.81 -0.70 -21.50
C ARG A 188 -10.67 -2.06 -20.80
N LEU A 189 -11.72 -2.48 -20.09
CA LEU A 189 -11.72 -3.76 -19.37
C LEU A 189 -11.67 -4.94 -20.34
N ALA A 190 -12.48 -4.90 -21.40
CA ALA A 190 -12.51 -5.94 -22.43
C ALA A 190 -11.16 -6.10 -23.13
N ALA A 191 -10.49 -5.00 -23.49
CA ALA A 191 -9.15 -5.02 -24.08
C ALA A 191 -8.13 -5.75 -23.19
N MET A 192 -8.13 -5.47 -21.88
CA MET A 192 -7.22 -6.13 -20.93
C MET A 192 -7.54 -7.61 -20.74
N ILE A 193 -8.83 -7.99 -20.71
CA ILE A 193 -9.26 -9.39 -20.62
C ILE A 193 -8.78 -10.19 -21.85
N LEU A 194 -9.00 -9.66 -23.05
CA LEU A 194 -8.59 -10.32 -24.31
C LEU A 194 -7.08 -10.39 -24.44
N ALA A 195 -6.37 -9.33 -24.03
CA ALA A 195 -4.91 -9.32 -24.02
C ALA A 195 -4.33 -10.38 -23.06
N ALA A 196 -4.93 -10.52 -21.88
CA ALA A 196 -4.56 -11.55 -20.93
C ALA A 196 -4.83 -12.97 -21.44
N ASP A 197 -5.95 -13.17 -22.15
CA ASP A 197 -6.26 -14.44 -22.81
C ASP A 197 -5.22 -14.80 -23.90
N ALA A 198 -4.88 -13.85 -24.78
CA ALA A 198 -3.82 -14.01 -25.77
C ALA A 198 -2.47 -14.34 -25.10
N LEU A 199 -2.16 -13.68 -23.99
CA LEU A 199 -0.92 -13.93 -23.22
C LEU A 199 -0.84 -15.38 -22.74
N ARG A 200 -1.92 -15.92 -22.16
CA ARG A 200 -1.98 -17.32 -21.72
C ARG A 200 -1.90 -18.31 -22.88
N SER A 201 -2.46 -17.96 -24.03
CA SER A 201 -2.44 -18.82 -25.22
C SER A 201 -1.06 -18.92 -25.87
N VAL A 202 -0.24 -17.86 -25.79
CA VAL A 202 1.09 -17.81 -26.40
C VAL A 202 2.19 -18.25 -25.45
N PHE A 203 2.02 -18.01 -24.15
CA PHE A 203 2.96 -18.40 -23.09
C PHE A 203 2.32 -19.46 -22.19
N ASP A 204 2.25 -20.68 -22.70
CA ASP A 204 1.70 -21.86 -22.03
C ASP A 204 2.79 -22.74 -21.36
N GLY A 205 4.05 -22.28 -21.38
CA GLY A 205 5.21 -22.97 -20.87
C GLY A 205 5.63 -22.56 -19.44
N PRO A 206 6.94 -22.60 -19.12
CA PRO A 206 7.45 -22.30 -17.79
C PRO A 206 7.52 -20.78 -17.47
N GLU A 207 7.14 -19.93 -18.42
CA GLU A 207 7.12 -18.48 -18.26
C GLU A 207 6.14 -18.06 -17.17
N THR A 208 6.39 -16.89 -16.57
CA THR A 208 5.44 -16.29 -15.62
C THR A 208 4.76 -15.10 -16.27
N THR A 209 3.48 -15.24 -16.59
CA THR A 209 2.62 -14.13 -17.01
C THR A 209 2.05 -13.40 -15.79
N ALA A 210 1.89 -12.08 -15.88
CA ALA A 210 1.32 -11.28 -14.79
C ALA A 210 0.71 -9.96 -15.27
N ALA A 211 -0.25 -9.44 -14.52
CA ALA A 211 -0.72 -8.07 -14.64
C ALA A 211 0.09 -7.14 -13.72
N LEU A 212 0.69 -6.08 -14.30
CA LEU A 212 1.49 -5.10 -13.55
C LEU A 212 0.68 -3.87 -13.12
N GLY A 213 -0.42 -3.60 -13.80
CA GLY A 213 -1.27 -2.45 -13.60
C GLY A 213 -2.48 -2.48 -14.53
N PRO A 214 -3.29 -1.41 -14.55
CA PRO A 214 -4.57 -1.37 -15.27
C PRO A 214 -4.44 -1.40 -16.80
N SER A 215 -3.24 -1.18 -17.33
CA SER A 215 -2.91 -1.00 -18.75
C SER A 215 -1.68 -1.80 -19.18
N VAL A 216 -1.07 -2.57 -18.27
CA VAL A 216 0.23 -3.21 -18.50
C VAL A 216 0.24 -4.66 -18.03
N LEU A 217 0.56 -5.55 -18.97
CA LEU A 217 0.83 -6.97 -18.72
C LEU A 217 2.33 -7.25 -18.89
N ALA A 218 2.81 -8.33 -18.27
CA ALA A 218 4.20 -8.74 -18.36
C ALA A 218 4.37 -10.26 -18.42
N VAL A 219 5.49 -10.67 -19.00
CA VAL A 219 5.96 -12.05 -19.05
C VAL A 219 7.41 -12.07 -18.59
N LEU A 220 7.70 -12.81 -17.53
CA LEU A 220 9.06 -13.18 -17.14
C LEU A 220 9.38 -14.52 -17.80
N ALA A 221 10.36 -14.50 -18.70
CA ALA A 221 10.75 -15.65 -19.49
C ALA A 221 12.26 -15.88 -19.41
N VAL A 222 12.67 -17.10 -19.75
CA VAL A 222 14.08 -17.40 -20.01
C VAL A 222 14.51 -16.67 -21.28
N ARG A 223 15.77 -16.25 -21.33
CA ARG A 223 16.37 -15.68 -22.53
C ARG A 223 16.76 -16.82 -23.47
N ASP A 224 15.87 -17.19 -24.37
CA ASP A 224 16.14 -18.13 -25.46
C ASP A 224 15.84 -17.51 -26.84
N ALA A 225 15.99 -18.30 -27.89
CA ALA A 225 15.79 -17.86 -29.27
C ALA A 225 14.31 -17.68 -29.64
N ASP A 226 13.38 -18.30 -28.90
CA ASP A 226 11.98 -18.40 -29.26
C ASP A 226 11.16 -17.20 -28.76
N ILE A 227 11.64 -16.50 -27.74
CA ILE A 227 10.95 -15.36 -27.12
C ILE A 227 10.61 -14.23 -28.10
N ALA A 228 11.43 -14.04 -29.14
CA ALA A 228 11.16 -13.06 -30.18
C ALA A 228 9.99 -13.49 -31.09
N ALA A 229 9.92 -14.78 -31.44
CA ALA A 229 8.83 -15.35 -32.21
C ALA A 229 7.52 -15.35 -31.40
N GLN A 230 7.59 -15.71 -30.12
CA GLN A 230 6.44 -15.62 -29.19
C GLN A 230 5.93 -14.17 -29.08
N ALA A 231 6.79 -13.16 -29.03
CA ALA A 231 6.36 -11.76 -29.00
C ALA A 231 5.61 -11.32 -30.27
N VAL A 232 6.03 -11.82 -31.44
CA VAL A 232 5.33 -11.59 -32.72
C VAL A 232 3.99 -12.30 -32.74
N ALA A 233 3.95 -13.57 -32.30
CA ALA A 233 2.71 -14.33 -32.17
C ALA A 233 1.74 -13.63 -31.20
N LEU A 234 2.21 -13.18 -30.05
CA LEU A 234 1.42 -12.42 -29.08
C LEU A 234 0.81 -11.16 -29.70
N ARG A 235 1.59 -10.37 -30.43
CA ARG A 235 1.06 -9.18 -31.10
C ARG A 235 -0.11 -9.54 -32.01
N ARG A 236 0.09 -10.56 -32.83
CA ARG A 236 -0.91 -11.05 -33.78
C ARG A 236 -2.17 -11.52 -33.05
N GLU A 237 -2.02 -12.36 -32.04
CA GLU A 237 -3.13 -12.89 -31.23
C GLU A 237 -3.94 -11.81 -30.50
N ILE A 238 -3.27 -10.76 -30.01
CA ILE A 238 -3.96 -9.60 -29.41
C ILE A 238 -4.71 -8.82 -30.48
N THR A 239 -4.05 -8.48 -31.59
CA THR A 239 -4.66 -7.72 -32.68
C THR A 239 -5.85 -8.44 -33.30
N GLU A 240 -5.76 -9.76 -33.51
CA GLU A 240 -6.86 -10.59 -34.02
C GLU A 240 -8.06 -10.60 -33.06
N ARG A 241 -7.84 -10.80 -31.75
CA ARG A 241 -8.92 -10.75 -30.76
C ARG A 241 -9.57 -9.37 -30.64
N MET A 242 -8.78 -8.30 -30.73
CA MET A 242 -9.29 -6.93 -30.67
C MET A 242 -10.16 -6.61 -31.89
N HIS A 243 -9.72 -6.97 -33.10
CA HIS A 243 -10.52 -6.76 -34.32
C HIS A 243 -11.81 -7.58 -34.37
N ALA A 244 -11.90 -8.68 -33.61
CA ALA A 244 -13.12 -9.47 -33.54
C ALA A 244 -14.23 -8.79 -32.71
N ASP A 245 -13.90 -7.78 -31.90
CA ASP A 245 -14.85 -7.03 -31.07
C ASP A 245 -15.01 -5.59 -31.60
N PRO A 246 -16.16 -5.23 -32.21
CA PRO A 246 -16.41 -3.89 -32.73
C PRO A 246 -16.30 -2.77 -31.69
N GLN A 247 -16.41 -3.08 -30.39
CA GLN A 247 -16.25 -2.09 -29.33
C GLN A 247 -14.78 -1.71 -29.09
N LEU A 248 -13.84 -2.44 -29.70
CA LEU A 248 -12.40 -2.29 -29.54
C LEU A 248 -11.68 -1.79 -30.79
N ASP A 249 -12.42 -1.37 -31.83
CA ASP A 249 -11.82 -0.84 -33.07
C ASP A 249 -10.91 0.38 -32.85
N ASP A 250 -11.21 1.19 -31.82
CA ASP A 250 -10.42 2.36 -31.44
C ASP A 250 -9.19 2.03 -30.56
N VAL A 251 -9.00 0.76 -30.17
CA VAL A 251 -7.85 0.36 -29.35
C VAL A 251 -6.58 0.43 -30.19
N SER A 252 -5.64 1.26 -29.75
CA SER A 252 -4.31 1.32 -30.36
C SER A 252 -3.58 -0.02 -30.22
N SER A 253 -2.79 -0.37 -31.24
CA SER A 253 -1.98 -1.59 -31.20
C SER A 253 -1.10 -1.64 -29.93
N PRO A 254 -0.96 -2.81 -29.28
CA PRO A 254 -0.16 -2.94 -28.07
C PRO A 254 1.30 -2.57 -28.31
N ALA A 255 1.87 -1.79 -27.40
CA ALA A 255 3.30 -1.58 -27.33
C ALA A 255 3.93 -2.78 -26.61
N ILE A 256 4.60 -3.65 -27.36
CA ILE A 256 5.34 -4.80 -26.82
C ILE A 256 6.82 -4.46 -26.75
N SER A 257 7.43 -4.56 -25.57
CA SER A 257 8.84 -4.23 -25.37
C SER A 257 9.58 -5.26 -24.51
N PHE A 258 10.82 -5.53 -24.91
CA PHE A 258 11.76 -6.33 -24.14
C PHE A 258 12.51 -5.43 -23.16
N VAL A 259 12.37 -5.73 -21.88
CA VAL A 259 12.96 -5.02 -20.78
C VAL A 259 14.03 -5.91 -20.14
N ARG A 260 15.25 -5.40 -20.05
CA ARG A 260 16.33 -6.09 -19.34
C ARG A 260 16.09 -5.99 -17.84
N LEU A 261 16.33 -7.11 -17.15
CA LEU A 261 16.43 -7.09 -15.69
C LEU A 261 17.68 -6.29 -15.27
N HIS A 262 17.68 -5.83 -14.02
CA HIS A 262 18.82 -5.14 -13.43
C HIS A 262 19.77 -6.15 -12.74
N PRO A 263 20.96 -5.74 -12.30
CA PRO A 263 21.86 -6.65 -11.58
C PRO A 263 21.30 -7.14 -10.24
N THR A 264 20.40 -6.38 -9.60
CA THR A 264 19.83 -6.71 -8.29
C THR A 264 18.30 -6.89 -8.32
N TYR A 265 17.81 -7.73 -7.42
CA TYR A 265 16.38 -7.98 -7.23
C TYR A 265 15.62 -6.68 -6.89
N GLU A 266 16.19 -5.85 -6.03
CA GLU A 266 15.61 -4.60 -5.56
C GLU A 266 15.44 -3.59 -6.71
N GLU A 267 16.44 -3.45 -7.58
CA GLU A 267 16.39 -2.58 -8.75
C GLU A 267 15.36 -3.08 -9.78
N SER A 268 15.29 -4.39 -10.02
CA SER A 268 14.24 -4.94 -10.88
C SER A 268 12.84 -4.76 -10.27
N CYS A 269 12.69 -4.85 -8.95
CA CYS A 269 11.40 -4.54 -8.31
C CYS A 269 11.04 -3.06 -8.40
N ALA A 270 12.02 -2.15 -8.38
CA ALA A 270 11.79 -0.74 -8.65
C ALA A 270 11.37 -0.50 -10.11
N LEU A 271 11.98 -1.22 -11.05
CA LEU A 271 11.62 -1.21 -12.46
C LEU A 271 10.17 -1.66 -12.70
N LEU A 272 9.76 -2.79 -12.12
CA LEU A 272 8.38 -3.30 -12.23
C LEU A 272 7.36 -2.26 -11.75
N ARG A 273 7.61 -1.63 -10.60
CA ARG A 273 6.75 -0.56 -10.06
C ARG A 273 6.66 0.66 -10.98
N ARG A 274 7.76 1.04 -11.64
CA ARG A 274 7.77 2.15 -12.60
C ARG A 274 6.99 1.82 -13.87
N ILE A 275 7.09 0.57 -14.35
CA ILE A 275 6.41 0.12 -15.56
C ILE A 275 4.90 -0.02 -15.33
N GLY A 276 4.47 -0.62 -14.20
CA GLY A 276 3.05 -0.83 -13.91
C GLY A 276 2.23 0.45 -13.65
N ARG A 277 2.89 1.61 -13.55
CA ARG A 277 2.27 2.92 -13.40
C ARG A 277 2.10 3.70 -14.72
N ARG A 278 2.45 3.09 -15.86
CA ARG A 278 2.33 3.72 -17.19
C ARG A 278 0.91 3.67 -17.73
#